data_AF-A0A7Y0JHT8-F1
#
_entry.id   AF-A0A7Y0JHT8-F1
#
_cell.length_a   1.000
_cell.length_b   1.000
_cell.length_c   1.000
_cell.angle_alpha   90.00
_cell.angle_beta   90.00
_cell.angle_gamma   90.00
#
_symmetry.space_group_name_H-M   'P 1'
#
loop_
_entity.id
_entity.type
_entity.pdbx_description
1 polymer ?
#
loop_
_entity_poly.entity_id
_entity_poly.type
_entity_poly.pdbx_seq_one_letter_code
_entity_poly.pdbx_strand_id
1 'polypeptide(L)'
;MTELLELRAVVEAGPDAVADVLLDVRPGGRSPLAQDGEIDETDTGDEFVLMRGGSRITVTIDRADRSVALQGEWWYRGVTSVEADPRGSQVVHRVFNVAEGNGWAVRFASRGPLRAAPGRFADEVRLLGELLGVKAWVVD
;
A
#
# COMPACT_ATOMS: atom_id res chain seq x y z
N MET A 1 0.81 10.78 14.70
CA MET A 1 0.58 10.40 13.29
C MET A 1 -0.44 11.36 12.70
N THR A 2 -0.19 11.90 11.51
CA THR A 2 -1.11 12.83 10.81
C THR A 2 -1.39 12.29 9.42
N GLU A 3 -2.65 12.18 9.01
CA GLU A 3 -3.01 11.80 7.64
C GLU A 3 -2.68 12.94 6.67
N LEU A 4 -2.08 12.57 5.55
CA LEU A 4 -1.65 13.50 4.50
C LEU A 4 -2.43 13.33 3.20
N LEU A 5 -2.94 12.12 2.95
CA LEU A 5 -3.65 11.76 1.72
C LEU A 5 -4.48 10.51 1.98
N GLU A 6 -5.67 10.46 1.38
CA GLU A 6 -6.48 9.27 1.24
C GLU A 6 -6.86 9.13 -0.25
N LEU A 7 -6.75 7.91 -0.77
CA LEU A 7 -7.16 7.53 -2.12
C LEU A 7 -8.05 6.30 -2.03
N ARG A 8 -9.02 6.19 -2.92
CA ARG A 8 -10.01 5.11 -2.89
C ARG A 8 -10.20 4.53 -4.28
N ALA A 9 -10.51 3.25 -4.33
CA ALA A 9 -10.85 2.54 -5.54
C ALA A 9 -11.89 1.46 -5.26
N VAL A 10 -12.65 1.09 -6.30
CA VAL A 10 -13.57 -0.04 -6.27
C VAL A 10 -12.99 -1.15 -7.13
N VAL A 11 -13.07 -2.38 -6.65
CA VAL A 11 -12.72 -3.61 -7.37
C VAL A 11 -13.95 -4.52 -7.36
N GLU A 12 -14.39 -4.99 -8.54
CA GLU A 12 -15.57 -5.86 -8.70
C GLU A 12 -15.28 -7.33 -8.30
N ALA A 13 -14.59 -7.52 -7.18
CA ALA A 13 -14.33 -8.79 -6.53
C ALA A 13 -14.56 -8.67 -5.02
N GLY A 14 -14.90 -9.80 -4.37
CA GLY A 14 -15.12 -9.83 -2.92
C GLY A 14 -13.84 -9.48 -2.14
N PRO A 15 -13.98 -8.93 -0.92
CA PRO A 15 -12.85 -8.39 -0.17
C PRO A 15 -11.80 -9.43 0.19
N ASP A 16 -12.18 -10.70 0.38
CA ASP A 16 -11.21 -11.79 0.62
C ASP A 16 -10.36 -12.10 -0.62
N ALA A 17 -10.96 -12.13 -1.81
CA ALA A 17 -10.23 -12.36 -3.05
C ALA A 17 -9.25 -11.22 -3.38
N VAL A 18 -9.64 -9.98 -3.08
CA VAL A 18 -8.76 -8.81 -3.23
C VAL A 18 -7.65 -8.83 -2.19
N ALA A 19 -7.96 -9.17 -0.92
CA ALA A 19 -6.97 -9.30 0.13
C ALA A 19 -5.94 -10.41 -0.15
N ASP A 20 -6.38 -11.56 -0.69
CA ASP A 20 -5.48 -12.66 -1.06
C ASP A 20 -4.40 -12.25 -2.07
N VAL A 21 -4.69 -11.28 -2.94
CA VAL A 21 -3.72 -10.70 -3.88
C VAL A 21 -2.93 -9.58 -3.24
N LEU A 22 -3.62 -8.65 -2.56
CA LEU A 22 -3.00 -7.46 -1.97
C LEU A 22 -1.98 -7.81 -0.89
N LEU A 23 -2.31 -8.78 -0.02
CA LEU A 23 -1.50 -9.18 1.13
C LEU A 23 -0.37 -10.15 0.77
N ASP A 24 -0.33 -10.65 -0.46
CA ASP A 24 0.84 -11.36 -1.01
C ASP A 24 1.94 -10.36 -1.42
N VAL A 25 2.25 -9.46 -0.47
CA VAL A 25 3.25 -8.40 -0.56
C VAL A 25 4.60 -9.03 -0.25
N ARG A 26 5.23 -9.63 -1.26
CA ARG A 26 6.61 -10.17 -1.18
C ARG A 26 7.25 -10.03 -2.57
N PRO A 27 8.58 -9.92 -2.69
CA PRO A 27 9.24 -10.00 -3.99
C PRO A 27 8.86 -11.29 -4.72
N GLY A 28 8.33 -11.17 -5.94
CA GLY A 28 7.80 -12.29 -6.72
C GLY A 28 6.40 -12.77 -6.30
N GLY A 29 5.78 -12.15 -5.29
CA GLY A 29 4.38 -12.34 -4.92
C GLY A 29 3.43 -11.65 -5.91
N ARG A 30 2.13 -11.85 -5.71
CA ARG A 30 1.10 -11.33 -6.61
C ARG A 30 0.76 -9.86 -6.37
N SER A 31 1.10 -9.29 -5.22
CA SER A 31 0.71 -7.93 -4.90
C SER A 31 1.44 -6.90 -5.77
N PRO A 32 0.75 -5.87 -6.30
CA PRO A 32 1.40 -4.80 -7.05
C PRO A 32 2.28 -3.90 -6.17
N LEU A 33 2.14 -3.96 -4.83
CA LEU A 33 2.86 -3.08 -3.91
C LEU A 33 4.33 -3.45 -3.70
N ALA A 34 4.70 -4.72 -3.93
CA ALA A 34 6.03 -5.25 -3.61
C ALA A 34 6.62 -6.12 -4.74
N GLN A 35 6.41 -5.71 -6.00
CA GLN A 35 6.90 -6.47 -7.16
C GLN A 35 8.42 -6.62 -7.20
N ASP A 36 9.14 -5.60 -6.72
CA ASP A 36 10.61 -5.54 -6.74
C ASP A 36 11.18 -5.29 -5.35
N GLY A 37 12.35 -5.86 -5.09
CA GLY A 37 13.12 -5.67 -3.85
C GLY A 37 13.72 -6.97 -3.33
N GLU A 38 14.52 -6.88 -2.28
CA GLU A 38 15.08 -8.03 -1.56
C GLU A 38 14.60 -7.98 -0.10
N ILE A 39 14.19 -9.14 0.45
CA ILE A 39 13.83 -9.24 1.86
C ILE A 39 15.13 -9.30 2.67
N ASP A 40 15.27 -8.40 3.65
CA ASP A 40 16.33 -8.46 4.65
C ASP A 40 15.99 -9.51 5.72
N GLU A 41 17.00 -10.11 6.38
CA GLU A 41 16.91 -11.35 7.19
C GLU A 41 15.89 -11.33 8.36
N THR A 42 15.25 -10.19 8.62
CA THR A 42 14.20 -10.02 9.64
C THR A 42 12.82 -10.35 9.04
N ASP A 43 12.54 -11.62 8.72
CA ASP A 43 11.20 -12.08 8.27
C ASP A 43 10.49 -12.86 9.38
N THR A 44 9.41 -12.28 9.92
CA THR A 44 8.53 -12.95 10.90
C THR A 44 7.24 -13.49 10.26
N GLY A 45 7.16 -13.49 8.93
CA GLY A 45 5.96 -13.83 8.15
C GLY A 45 5.16 -12.58 7.79
N ASP A 46 4.71 -11.86 8.82
CA ASP A 46 3.74 -10.76 8.68
C ASP A 46 4.37 -9.40 8.90
N GLU A 47 5.54 -9.37 9.51
CA GLU A 47 6.40 -8.20 9.58
C GLU A 47 7.77 -8.56 9.03
N PHE A 48 8.21 -7.80 8.03
CA PHE A 48 9.53 -7.98 7.45
C PHE A 48 10.05 -6.67 6.85
N VAL A 49 11.33 -6.67 6.50
CA VAL A 49 11.97 -5.51 5.86
C VAL A 49 12.28 -5.82 4.40
N LEU A 50 11.89 -4.90 3.53
CA LEU A 50 12.17 -4.90 2.10
C LEU A 50 13.19 -3.80 1.76
N MET A 51 14.26 -4.18 1.06
CA MET A 51 15.21 -3.26 0.45
C MET A 51 14.79 -2.98 -0.98
N ARG A 52 14.44 -1.72 -1.29
CA ARG A 52 14.01 -1.30 -2.63
C ARG A 52 14.70 0.00 -3.04
N GLY A 53 15.48 -0.06 -4.11
CA GLY A 53 16.20 1.11 -4.63
C GLY A 53 17.14 1.77 -3.61
N GLY A 54 17.68 0.99 -2.66
CA GLY A 54 18.52 1.49 -1.57
C GLY A 54 17.75 1.98 -0.32
N SER A 55 16.42 2.06 -0.36
CA SER A 55 15.60 2.40 0.80
C SER A 55 15.19 1.14 1.58
N ARG A 56 15.22 1.25 2.91
CA ARG A 56 14.70 0.24 3.85
C ARG A 56 13.22 0.51 4.08
N ILE A 57 12.37 -0.47 3.83
CA ILE A 57 10.92 -0.38 3.99
C ILE A 57 10.47 -1.50 4.93
N THR A 58 9.94 -1.13 6.09
CA THR A 58 9.24 -2.08 6.96
C THR A 58 7.85 -2.34 6.40
N VAL A 59 7.53 -3.60 6.22
CA VAL A 59 6.23 -4.08 5.78
C VAL A 59 5.53 -4.74 6.96
N THR A 60 4.27 -4.40 7.18
CA THR A 60 3.41 -5.06 8.18
C THR A 60 2.11 -5.47 7.51
N ILE A 61 1.78 -6.76 7.58
CA ILE A 61 0.56 -7.35 7.02
C ILE A 61 -0.40 -7.64 8.17
N ASP A 62 -1.57 -7.01 8.14
CA ASP A 62 -2.68 -7.33 9.04
C ASP A 62 -3.76 -8.09 8.26
N ARG A 63 -3.80 -9.41 8.45
CA ARG A 63 -4.79 -10.27 7.78
C ARG A 63 -6.19 -10.12 8.37
N ALA A 64 -6.32 -9.79 9.65
CA ALA A 64 -7.62 -9.62 10.28
C ALA A 64 -8.33 -8.39 9.70
N ASP A 65 -7.58 -7.31 9.51
CA ASP A 65 -8.08 -6.06 8.97
C ASP A 65 -7.93 -5.94 7.44
N ARG A 66 -7.47 -7.00 6.76
CA ARG A 66 -7.18 -7.03 5.31
C ARG A 66 -6.39 -5.82 4.85
N SER A 67 -5.31 -5.51 5.59
CA SER A 67 -4.49 -4.34 5.34
C SER A 67 -3.01 -4.64 5.32
N VAL A 68 -2.28 -3.80 4.60
CA VAL A 68 -0.83 -3.83 4.57
C VAL A 68 -0.28 -2.43 4.75
N ALA A 69 0.70 -2.28 5.62
CA ALA A 69 1.39 -1.04 5.89
C ALA A 69 2.83 -1.12 5.38
N LEU A 70 3.23 -0.13 4.58
CA LEU A 70 4.60 0.08 4.14
C LEU A 70 5.11 1.34 4.83
N GLN A 71 6.08 1.18 5.71
CA GLN A 71 6.74 2.29 6.40
C GLN A 71 8.17 2.40 5.93
N GLY A 72 8.56 3.59 5.49
CA GLY A 72 9.89 3.85 4.96
C GLY A 72 10.25 5.31 5.15
N GLU A 73 11.53 5.63 4.91
CA GLU A 73 12.06 6.95 5.25
C GLU A 73 11.79 7.30 6.74
N TRP A 74 12.07 8.54 7.16
CA TRP A 74 11.85 8.94 8.55
C TRP A 74 10.42 9.39 8.86
N TRP A 75 9.55 9.49 7.84
CA TRP A 75 8.24 10.12 7.97
C TRP A 75 7.09 9.35 7.35
N TYR A 76 7.34 8.44 6.40
CA TYR A 76 6.30 7.89 5.54
C TYR A 76 5.76 6.59 6.09
N ARG A 77 4.43 6.51 6.20
CA ARG A 77 3.69 5.25 6.35
C ARG A 77 2.50 5.25 5.41
N GLY A 78 2.51 4.36 4.42
CA GLY A 78 1.36 4.08 3.56
C GLY A 78 0.61 2.87 4.10
N VAL A 79 -0.71 2.94 4.20
CA VAL A 79 -1.57 1.81 4.58
C VAL A 79 -2.57 1.58 3.47
N THR A 80 -2.61 0.37 2.93
CA THR A 80 -3.62 -0.04 1.96
C THR A 80 -4.51 -1.10 2.59
N SER A 81 -5.82 -0.84 2.69
CA SER A 81 -6.82 -1.75 3.27
C SER A 81 -7.90 -2.13 2.26
N VAL A 82 -8.54 -3.27 2.50
CA VAL A 82 -9.67 -3.76 1.70
C VAL A 82 -10.92 -3.85 2.58
N GLU A 83 -11.94 -3.08 2.21
CA GLU A 83 -13.23 -3.03 2.86
C GLU A 83 -14.32 -3.63 1.95
N ALA A 84 -15.45 -4.06 2.54
CA ALA A 84 -16.59 -4.52 1.77
C ALA A 84 -17.29 -3.34 1.09
N ASP A 85 -17.67 -3.50 -0.18
CA ASP A 85 -18.43 -2.52 -0.95
C ASP A 85 -19.60 -3.23 -1.68
N PRO A 86 -20.77 -2.59 -1.87
CA PRO A 86 -21.89 -3.19 -2.60
C PRO A 86 -21.53 -3.70 -4.01
N ARG A 87 -20.47 -3.18 -4.64
CA ARG A 87 -19.98 -3.60 -5.96
C ARG A 87 -18.86 -4.66 -5.90
N GLY A 88 -18.44 -5.07 -4.71
CA GLY A 88 -17.37 -6.03 -4.48
C GLY A 88 -16.56 -5.64 -3.25
N SER A 89 -15.53 -4.82 -3.47
CA SER A 89 -14.69 -4.29 -2.41
C SER A 89 -14.20 -2.87 -2.71
N GLN A 90 -13.89 -2.15 -1.65
CA GLN A 90 -13.24 -0.86 -1.71
C GLN A 90 -11.80 -1.00 -1.22
N VAL A 91 -10.85 -0.61 -2.07
CA VAL A 91 -9.44 -0.49 -1.70
C VAL A 91 -9.19 0.95 -1.28
N VAL A 92 -8.69 1.13 -0.06
CA VAL A 92 -8.38 2.45 0.51
C VAL A 92 -6.89 2.54 0.76
N HIS A 93 -6.23 3.54 0.20
CA HIS A 93 -4.83 3.85 0.46
C HIS A 93 -4.70 5.16 1.22
N ARG A 94 -4.10 5.12 2.41
CA ARG A 94 -3.82 6.30 3.24
C ARG A 94 -2.33 6.49 3.41
N VAL A 95 -1.88 7.74 3.29
CA VAL A 95 -0.50 8.14 3.59
C VAL A 95 -0.49 8.97 4.86
N PHE A 96 0.39 8.59 5.78
CA PHE A 96 0.55 9.25 7.06
C PHE A 96 1.96 9.78 7.27
N ASN A 97 2.04 10.91 7.97
CA ASN A 97 3.26 11.38 8.60
C ASN A 97 3.45 10.70 9.97
N VAL A 98 4.52 9.91 10.09
CA VAL A 98 4.95 9.23 11.32
C VAL A 98 6.27 9.77 11.88
N ALA A 99 6.75 10.91 11.40
CA ALA A 99 8.00 11.49 11.88
C ALA A 99 7.92 11.86 13.38
N GLU A 100 8.83 11.29 14.19
CA GLU A 100 8.97 11.60 15.62
C GLU A 100 9.69 12.95 15.85
N GLY A 101 10.51 13.37 14.89
CA GLY A 101 11.26 14.63 14.90
C GLY A 101 11.34 15.28 13.52
N ASN A 102 11.64 16.58 13.46
CA ASN A 102 11.74 17.36 12.22
C ASN A 102 10.48 17.32 11.33
N GLY A 103 9.29 17.20 11.92
CA GLY A 103 8.02 17.14 11.19
C GLY A 103 7.78 18.32 10.23
N TRP A 104 8.36 19.49 10.52
CA TRP A 104 8.31 20.67 9.63
C TRP A 104 8.96 20.41 8.26
N ALA A 105 9.98 19.55 8.18
CA ALA A 105 10.67 19.21 6.95
C ALA A 105 9.86 18.26 6.07
N VAL A 106 8.91 17.52 6.66
CA VAL A 106 8.02 16.59 5.95
C VAL A 106 7.21 17.31 4.89
N ARG A 107 6.79 18.56 5.13
CA ARG A 107 6.04 19.37 4.14
C ARG A 107 6.79 19.57 2.83
N PHE A 108 8.11 19.43 2.84
CA PHE A 108 8.96 19.52 1.65
C PHE A 108 9.23 18.12 1.09
N ALA A 109 9.62 17.18 1.94
CA ALA A 109 9.92 15.80 1.56
C ALA A 109 8.70 15.08 0.95
N SER A 110 7.49 15.35 1.43
CA SER A 110 6.27 14.67 1.00
C SER A 110 5.69 15.21 -0.32
N ARG A 111 6.11 16.39 -0.80
CA ARG A 111 5.48 17.05 -1.97
C ARG A 111 5.54 16.19 -3.23
N GLY A 112 6.71 15.63 -3.52
CA GLY A 112 6.92 14.78 -4.69
C GLY A 112 6.14 13.47 -4.58
N PRO A 113 6.34 12.69 -3.50
CA PRO A 113 5.61 11.45 -3.25
C PRO A 113 4.08 11.61 -3.28
N LEU A 114 3.53 12.62 -2.58
CA LEU A 114 2.09 12.85 -2.54
C LEU A 114 1.52 13.26 -3.89
N ARG A 115 2.28 14.02 -4.70
CA ARG A 115 1.87 14.38 -6.07
C ARG A 115 1.84 13.16 -7.00
N ALA A 116 2.76 12.21 -6.81
CA ALA A 116 2.84 11.00 -7.63
C ALA A 116 1.88 9.89 -7.18
N ALA A 117 1.40 9.94 -5.93
CA ALA A 117 0.60 8.88 -5.32
C ALA A 117 -0.69 8.54 -6.09
N PRO A 118 -1.50 9.48 -6.59
CA PRO A 118 -2.70 9.13 -7.36
C PRO A 118 -2.41 8.30 -8.61
N GLY A 119 -1.34 8.60 -9.34
CA GLY A 119 -0.95 7.86 -10.54
C GLY A 119 -0.50 6.44 -10.22
N ARG A 120 0.37 6.27 -9.21
CA ARG A 120 0.81 4.95 -8.76
C ARG A 120 -0.34 4.10 -8.24
N PHE A 121 -1.23 4.70 -7.45
CA PHE A 121 -2.41 4.03 -6.94
C PHE A 121 -3.35 3.56 -8.06
N ALA A 122 -3.56 4.39 -9.09
CA ALA A 122 -4.33 3.99 -10.27
C ALA A 122 -3.69 2.81 -11.01
N ASP A 123 -2.36 2.79 -11.14
CA ASP A 123 -1.63 1.66 -11.74
C ASP A 123 -1.75 0.38 -10.91
N GLU A 124 -1.63 0.47 -9.58
CA GLU A 124 -1.82 -0.65 -8.64
C GLU A 124 -3.25 -1.21 -8.74
N VAL A 125 -4.26 -0.35 -8.75
CA VAL A 125 -5.68 -0.73 -8.89
C VAL A 125 -5.95 -1.42 -10.22
N ARG A 126 -5.38 -0.89 -11.32
CA ARG A 126 -5.48 -1.53 -12.64
C ARG A 126 -4.88 -2.94 -12.62
N LEU A 127 -3.67 -3.09 -12.05
CA LEU A 127 -3.00 -4.39 -11.93
C LEU A 127 -3.80 -5.37 -11.07
N LEU A 128 -4.43 -4.92 -9.98
CA LEU A 128 -5.34 -5.76 -9.18
C LEU A 128 -6.51 -6.26 -10.02
N GLY A 129 -7.16 -5.38 -10.79
CA GLY A 129 -8.25 -5.77 -11.70
C GLY A 129 -7.80 -6.80 -12.73
N GLU A 130 -6.63 -6.62 -13.33
CA GLU A 130 -6.04 -7.55 -14.31
C GLU A 130 -5.75 -8.93 -13.70
N LEU A 131 -5.12 -8.98 -12.52
CA LEU A 131 -4.80 -10.22 -11.82
C LEU A 131 -6.04 -11.02 -11.42
N LEU A 132 -7.12 -10.32 -11.09
CA LEU A 132 -8.39 -10.92 -10.69
C LEU A 132 -9.34 -11.16 -11.88
N GLY A 133 -9.04 -10.63 -13.07
CA GLY A 133 -9.92 -10.72 -14.24
C GLY A 133 -11.22 -9.93 -14.08
N VAL A 134 -11.22 -8.85 -13.29
CA VAL A 134 -12.40 -8.04 -12.98
C VAL A 134 -12.16 -6.56 -13.28
N LYS A 135 -13.22 -5.75 -13.24
CA LYS A 135 -13.09 -4.30 -13.35
C LYS A 135 -12.58 -3.71 -12.04
N ALA A 136 -11.70 -2.73 -12.15
CA ALA A 136 -11.20 -1.95 -11.03
C ALA A 136 -11.01 -0.49 -11.48
N TRP A 137 -11.39 0.47 -10.64
CA TRP A 137 -11.23 1.90 -10.94
C TRP A 137 -11.06 2.73 -9.68
N VAL A 138 -10.30 3.83 -9.79
CA VAL A 138 -10.19 4.84 -8.74
C VAL A 138 -11.48 5.64 -8.63
N VAL A 139 -11.80 6.08 -7.42
CA VAL A 139 -12.92 7.00 -7.15
C VAL A 139 -12.38 8.31 -6.59
N ASP A 140 -13.01 9.41 -6.97
CA ASP A 140 -12.68 10.76 -6.50
C ASP A 140 -13.14 11.00 -5.05
#